data_AF-E6YMU6-F1
#
_entry.id   AF-E6YMU6-F1
#
_cell.length_a   1.000
_cell.length_b   1.000
_cell.length_c   1.000
_cell.angle_alpha   90.00
_cell.angle_beta   90.00
_cell.angle_gamma   90.00
#
_symmetry.space_group_name_H-M   'P 1'
#
loop_
_entity.id
_entity.type
_entity.pdbx_description
1 polymer ?
#
loop_
_entity_poly.entity_id
_entity_poly.type
_entity_poly.pdbx_seq_one_letter_code
_entity_poly.pdbx_strand_id
1 'polypeptide(L)'
;MLIASNDVEDTKMPDHFDDGTEFDHDNTEMPECHDGKGELNSITEHASRTFPPFDFVYFGSHFLWLAISFGFFYLFISRVIVPRIGSVIETRRDRIVSDLDQAMRMKQEADTVIEICEKKLAEARLEAKTIIQVANNEIKLKAELQREKIEAALEKELEDAENKIKKIQNKAMQNVNLIAEEIAFEIIKKLIDVDISKKSISSAIKAVSH
;
A
#
# COMPACT_ATOMS: atom_id res chain seq x y z
N MET A 1 10.27 -32.42 -5.20
CA MET A 1 8.82 -32.30 -5.41
C MET A 1 8.62 -31.78 -6.83
N LEU A 2 8.29 -32.70 -7.73
CA LEU A 2 8.14 -32.57 -9.19
C LEU A 2 6.70 -32.19 -9.53
N ILE A 3 6.47 -31.22 -10.43
CA ILE A 3 5.30 -31.11 -11.33
C ILE A 3 5.82 -30.35 -12.58
N ALA A 4 6.25 -31.05 -13.66
CA ALA A 4 5.47 -31.51 -14.85
C ALA A 4 5.00 -30.33 -15.72
N SER A 5 5.65 -30.01 -16.85
CA SER A 5 5.62 -30.64 -18.19
C SER A 5 4.27 -30.55 -18.93
N ASN A 6 4.31 -29.82 -20.05
CA ASN A 6 3.56 -29.92 -21.32
C ASN A 6 2.18 -30.57 -21.36
N ASP A 7 1.23 -29.85 -21.95
CA ASP A 7 0.22 -30.41 -22.87
C ASP A 7 -0.13 -29.37 -23.96
N VAL A 8 0.27 -29.66 -25.19
CA VAL A 8 -0.17 -29.03 -26.43
C VAL A 8 -0.56 -30.19 -27.32
N GLU A 9 -1.86 -30.45 -27.48
CA GLU A 9 -2.41 -31.20 -28.61
C GLU A 9 -3.94 -31.03 -28.71
N ASP A 10 -4.42 -31.14 -29.94
CA ASP A 10 -5.80 -31.32 -30.39
C ASP A 10 -6.80 -30.15 -30.38
N THR A 11 -6.81 -29.42 -31.50
CA THR A 11 -8.07 -28.90 -32.08
C THR A 11 -8.25 -29.44 -33.49
N LYS A 12 -8.76 -30.68 -33.54
CA LYS A 12 -9.29 -31.37 -34.71
C LYS A 12 -10.53 -30.63 -35.24
N MET A 13 -10.50 -30.16 -36.49
CA MET A 13 -11.69 -29.69 -37.21
C MET A 13 -12.44 -30.88 -37.81
N PRO A 14 -13.77 -30.99 -37.62
CA PRO A 14 -14.60 -31.92 -38.38
C PRO A 14 -15.21 -31.24 -39.62
N ASP A 15 -14.71 -31.71 -40.75
CA ASP A 15 -15.33 -31.86 -42.04
C ASP A 15 -16.71 -32.55 -41.98
N HIS A 16 -17.77 -31.77 -42.16
CA HIS A 16 -19.08 -32.31 -42.55
C HIS A 16 -19.72 -31.36 -43.57
N PHE A 17 -19.61 -31.74 -44.84
CA PHE A 17 -20.40 -31.20 -45.94
C PHE A 17 -21.25 -32.37 -46.45
N ASP A 18 -22.55 -32.25 -46.22
CA ASP A 18 -23.66 -33.13 -46.58
C ASP A 18 -24.83 -32.15 -46.77
N ASP A 19 -25.76 -32.21 -47.70
CA ASP A 19 -26.21 -33.22 -48.65
C ASP A 19 -27.17 -32.49 -49.63
N GLY A 20 -27.40 -33.07 -50.80
CA GLY A 20 -28.75 -33.18 -51.35
C GLY A 20 -29.43 -31.95 -51.95
N THR A 21 -29.22 -31.72 -53.25
CA THR A 21 -30.32 -31.27 -54.13
C THR A 21 -30.27 -32.02 -55.45
N GLU A 22 -30.79 -33.25 -55.40
CA GLU A 22 -31.33 -33.97 -56.54
C GLU A 22 -32.74 -33.41 -56.80
N PHE A 23 -32.98 -32.89 -58.00
CA PHE A 23 -34.32 -32.42 -58.41
C PHE A 23 -34.53 -32.79 -59.88
N ASP A 24 -34.98 -34.02 -60.08
CA ASP A 24 -35.59 -34.51 -61.31
C ASP A 24 -37.12 -34.46 -61.18
N HIS A 25 -37.76 -33.68 -62.05
CA HIS A 25 -39.17 -33.80 -62.47
C HIS A 25 -39.25 -33.07 -63.82
N ASP A 26 -39.09 -33.75 -64.96
CA ASP A 26 -40.05 -34.63 -65.63
C ASP A 26 -41.49 -34.11 -65.65
N ASN A 27 -42.03 -34.03 -66.87
CA ASN A 27 -43.41 -33.77 -67.28
C ASN A 27 -43.95 -32.35 -67.11
N THR A 28 -44.04 -31.60 -68.22
CA THR A 28 -45.35 -31.15 -68.75
C THR A 28 -45.23 -30.82 -70.25
N GLU A 29 -45.80 -31.71 -71.04
CA GLU A 29 -46.52 -31.54 -72.31
C GLU A 29 -46.38 -30.23 -73.10
N MET A 30 -46.03 -30.42 -74.38
CA MET A 30 -46.12 -29.46 -75.48
C MET A 30 -47.53 -29.52 -76.11
N PRO A 31 -48.30 -28.41 -76.17
CA PRO A 31 -49.45 -28.32 -77.06
C PRO A 31 -49.09 -27.59 -78.36
N GLU A 32 -49.13 -28.38 -79.43
CA GLU A 32 -49.68 -28.10 -80.77
C GLU A 32 -49.54 -26.68 -81.37
N CYS A 33 -48.78 -26.62 -82.46
CA CYS A 33 -48.83 -25.56 -83.45
C CYS A 33 -50.19 -25.57 -84.18
N HIS A 34 -51.05 -24.59 -83.88
CA HIS A 34 -52.18 -24.27 -84.74
C HIS A 34 -51.74 -23.31 -85.86
N ASP A 35 -51.63 -23.90 -87.05
CA ASP A 35 -51.55 -23.20 -88.33
C ASP A 35 -52.95 -22.68 -88.71
N GLY A 36 -53.07 -21.38 -88.93
CA GLY A 36 -54.34 -20.66 -89.03
C GLY A 36 -54.25 -19.41 -89.89
N LYS A 37 -54.06 -19.62 -91.20
CA LYS A 37 -54.53 -18.83 -92.35
C LYS A 37 -54.72 -17.32 -92.11
N GLY A 38 -53.87 -16.54 -92.76
CA GLY A 38 -54.07 -15.11 -92.93
C GLY A 38 -55.33 -14.78 -93.72
N GLU A 39 -56.10 -13.82 -93.21
CA GLU A 39 -56.84 -12.87 -94.03
C GLU A 39 -56.56 -11.46 -93.50
N LEU A 40 -56.10 -10.64 -94.45
CA LEU A 40 -55.56 -9.31 -94.30
C LEU A 40 -56.70 -8.30 -94.46
N ASN A 41 -57.21 -7.71 -93.37
CA ASN A 41 -58.15 -6.59 -93.43
C ASN A 41 -58.09 -5.74 -92.14
N SER A 42 -57.22 -4.70 -92.12
CA SER A 42 -57.55 -3.36 -91.62
C SER A 42 -56.31 -2.45 -91.57
N ILE A 43 -56.30 -1.47 -92.48
CA ILE A 43 -56.04 -0.04 -92.26
C ILE A 43 -54.89 0.31 -91.30
N THR A 44 -53.77 0.72 -91.92
CA THR A 44 -52.93 1.88 -91.57
C THR A 44 -53.05 2.42 -90.14
N GLU A 45 -52.24 1.90 -89.22
CA GLU A 45 -51.60 2.69 -88.15
C GLU A 45 -50.35 1.95 -87.62
N HIS A 46 -49.22 2.21 -88.27
CA HIS A 46 -47.89 1.79 -87.79
C HIS A 46 -47.01 3.03 -87.63
N ALA A 47 -47.37 3.89 -86.68
CA ALA A 47 -46.46 4.83 -86.07
C ALA A 47 -46.30 4.43 -84.59
N SER A 48 -45.05 4.19 -84.18
CA SER A 48 -44.59 3.77 -82.84
C SER A 48 -45.06 2.40 -82.30
N ARG A 49 -44.59 1.30 -82.91
CA ARG A 49 -44.35 0.07 -82.12
C ARG A 49 -43.07 0.27 -81.31
N THR A 50 -43.19 0.91 -80.15
CA THR A 50 -42.17 0.84 -79.11
C THR A 50 -42.09 -0.62 -78.66
N PHE A 51 -40.89 -1.18 -78.50
CA PHE A 51 -40.68 -2.55 -78.03
C PHE A 51 -41.53 -2.75 -76.75
N PRO A 52 -42.42 -3.76 -76.67
CA PRO A 52 -43.39 -3.88 -75.57
C PRO A 52 -42.82 -3.82 -74.15
N PRO A 53 -41.57 -4.26 -73.87
CA PRO A 53 -40.90 -4.05 -72.58
C PRO A 53 -40.53 -2.59 -72.23
N PHE A 54 -40.53 -1.68 -73.20
CA PHE A 54 -40.06 -0.29 -73.07
C PHE A 54 -41.19 0.73 -73.29
N ASP A 55 -42.39 0.43 -72.83
CA ASP A 55 -43.49 1.40 -72.84
C ASP A 55 -43.38 2.36 -71.64
N PHE A 56 -42.89 3.58 -71.91
CA PHE A 56 -42.67 4.67 -70.94
C PHE A 56 -43.94 5.16 -70.22
N VAL A 57 -45.13 4.80 -70.70
CA VAL A 57 -46.41 5.21 -70.12
C VAL A 57 -46.59 4.68 -68.69
N TYR A 58 -46.13 3.45 -68.40
CA TYR A 58 -46.26 2.86 -67.07
C TYR A 58 -45.15 3.33 -66.11
N PHE A 59 -44.01 3.80 -66.61
CA PHE A 59 -42.89 4.24 -65.78
C PHE A 59 -43.26 5.45 -64.92
N GLY A 60 -44.08 6.37 -65.44
CA GLY A 60 -44.56 7.54 -64.67
C GLY A 60 -45.32 7.14 -63.39
N SER A 61 -46.20 6.14 -63.48
CA SER A 61 -46.94 5.61 -62.32
C SER A 61 -46.00 4.93 -61.31
N HIS A 62 -45.01 4.16 -61.79
CA HIS A 62 -44.01 3.53 -60.94
C HIS A 62 -43.16 4.58 -60.20
N PHE A 63 -42.73 5.66 -60.86
CA PHE A 63 -41.99 6.74 -60.21
C PHE A 63 -42.84 7.53 -59.22
N LEU A 64 -44.12 7.74 -59.50
CA LEU A 64 -45.04 8.39 -58.57
C LEU A 64 -45.21 7.54 -57.30
N TRP A 65 -45.43 6.23 -57.44
CA TRP A 65 -45.52 5.33 -56.29
C TRP A 65 -44.18 5.20 -55.55
N LEU A 66 -43.06 5.14 -56.28
CA LEU A 66 -41.71 5.17 -55.71
C LEU A 66 -41.49 6.43 -54.89
N ALA A 67 -41.86 7.61 -55.40
CA ALA A 67 -41.74 8.86 -54.67
C ALA A 67 -42.60 8.88 -53.39
N ILE A 68 -43.83 8.36 -53.45
CA ILE A 68 -44.72 8.26 -52.27
C ILE A 68 -44.14 7.32 -51.21
N SER A 69 -43.79 6.09 -51.60
CA SER A 69 -43.22 5.08 -50.70
C SER A 69 -41.86 5.46 -50.15
N PHE A 70 -40.96 5.98 -51.01
CA PHE A 70 -39.66 6.49 -50.61
C PHE A 70 -39.79 7.69 -49.68
N GLY A 71 -40.71 8.62 -49.96
CA GLY A 71 -40.99 9.76 -49.09
C GLY A 71 -41.50 9.32 -47.70
N PHE A 72 -42.45 8.39 -47.67
CA PHE A 72 -42.95 7.81 -46.42
C PHE A 72 -41.82 7.12 -45.63
N PHE A 73 -41.02 6.29 -46.30
CA PHE A 73 -39.91 5.57 -45.66
C PHE A 73 -38.80 6.52 -45.21
N TYR A 74 -38.49 7.55 -46.00
CA TYR A 74 -37.53 8.59 -45.66
C TYR A 74 -37.93 9.31 -44.37
N LEU A 75 -39.21 9.70 -44.24
CA LEU A 75 -39.74 10.29 -43.02
C LEU A 75 -39.63 9.32 -41.83
N PHE A 76 -39.93 8.03 -42.05
CA PHE A 76 -39.79 7.01 -41.01
C PHE A 76 -38.34 6.85 -40.52
N ILE A 77 -37.37 6.73 -41.45
CA ILE A 77 -35.95 6.63 -41.10
C ILE A 77 -35.47 7.88 -40.36
N SER A 78 -35.75 9.06 -40.91
CA SER A 78 -35.32 10.34 -40.35
C SER A 78 -35.88 10.55 -38.95
N ARG A 79 -37.15 10.20 -38.72
CA ARG A 79 -37.84 10.46 -37.46
C ARG A 79 -37.60 9.40 -36.39
N VAL A 80 -37.33 8.14 -36.76
CA VAL A 80 -37.27 7.00 -35.80
C VAL A 80 -35.90 6.34 -35.74
N ILE A 81 -35.29 6.03 -36.88
CA ILE A 81 -34.07 5.22 -36.93
C ILE A 81 -32.84 6.06 -36.57
N VAL A 82 -32.70 7.24 -37.19
CA VAL A 82 -31.59 8.18 -36.92
C VAL A 82 -31.51 8.56 -35.43
N PRO A 83 -32.59 9.01 -34.76
CA PRO A 83 -32.50 9.35 -33.34
C PRO A 83 -32.19 8.16 -32.44
N ARG A 84 -32.64 6.94 -32.78
CA ARG A 84 -32.29 5.73 -32.00
C ARG A 84 -30.82 5.36 -32.10
N ILE A 85 -30.22 5.45 -33.28
CA ILE A 85 -28.79 5.19 -33.45
C ILE A 85 -27.97 6.29 -32.76
N GLY A 86 -28.40 7.54 -32.90
CA GLY A 86 -27.82 8.69 -32.21
C GLY A 86 -27.80 8.50 -30.68
N SER A 87 -28.92 8.07 -30.08
CA SER A 87 -29.00 7.87 -28.63
C SER A 87 -28.06 6.78 -28.12
N VAL A 88 -27.84 5.69 -28.88
CA VAL A 88 -26.92 4.62 -28.49
C VAL A 88 -25.47 5.09 -28.54
N ILE A 89 -25.09 5.87 -29.54
CA ILE A 89 -23.74 6.44 -29.65
C ILE A 89 -23.49 7.39 -28.50
N GLU A 90 -24.46 8.26 -28.19
CA GLU A 90 -24.33 9.21 -27.09
C GLU A 90 -24.21 8.49 -25.75
N THR A 91 -25.06 7.49 -25.48
CA THR A 91 -24.98 6.69 -24.25
C THR A 91 -23.60 6.06 -24.06
N ARG A 92 -22.97 5.57 -25.14
CA ARG A 92 -21.62 4.99 -25.06
C ARG A 92 -20.56 6.05 -24.79
N ARG A 93 -20.65 7.21 -25.44
CA ARG A 93 -19.74 8.34 -25.17
C ARG A 93 -19.86 8.81 -23.73
N ASP A 94 -21.08 9.01 -23.25
CA ASP A 94 -21.36 9.43 -21.88
C ASP A 94 -20.79 8.45 -20.87
N ARG A 95 -20.95 7.14 -21.11
CA ARG A 95 -20.34 6.11 -20.26
C ARG A 95 -18.82 6.20 -20.27
N ILE A 96 -18.18 6.30 -21.43
CA ILE A 96 -16.72 6.40 -21.53
C ILE A 96 -16.21 7.65 -20.81
N VAL A 97 -16.89 8.79 -20.98
CA VAL A 97 -16.53 10.04 -20.30
C VAL A 97 -16.71 9.91 -18.80
N SER A 98 -17.84 9.34 -18.35
CA SER A 98 -18.11 9.07 -16.94
C SER A 98 -17.08 8.12 -16.31
N ASP A 99 -16.71 7.04 -17.00
CA ASP A 99 -15.73 6.06 -16.55
C ASP A 99 -14.33 6.69 -16.47
N LEU A 100 -13.96 7.51 -17.46
CA LEU A 100 -12.70 8.25 -17.46
C LEU A 100 -12.64 9.27 -16.33
N ASP A 101 -13.72 10.02 -16.11
CA ASP A 101 -13.84 11.00 -15.04
C ASP A 101 -13.82 10.34 -13.65
N GLN A 102 -14.48 9.19 -13.50
CA GLN A 102 -14.40 8.39 -12.29
C GLN A 102 -12.99 7.84 -12.07
N ALA A 103 -12.32 7.34 -13.11
CA ALA A 103 -10.94 6.87 -13.02
C ALA A 103 -9.97 8.00 -12.66
N MET A 104 -10.15 9.19 -13.24
CA MET A 104 -9.36 10.38 -12.90
C MET A 104 -9.57 10.79 -11.43
N ARG A 105 -10.81 10.79 -10.94
CA ARG A 105 -11.09 11.05 -9.51
C ARG A 105 -10.43 10.03 -8.60
N MET A 106 -10.62 8.73 -8.89
CA MET A 106 -10.00 7.66 -8.10
C MET A 106 -8.47 7.76 -8.10
N LYS A 107 -7.87 8.13 -9.24
CA LYS A 107 -6.43 8.40 -9.33
C LYS A 107 -6.03 9.59 -8.45
N GLN A 108 -6.74 10.72 -8.54
CA GLN A 108 -6.46 11.89 -7.72
C GLN A 108 -6.59 11.57 -6.23
N GLU A 109 -7.64 10.86 -5.83
CA GLU A 109 -7.80 10.39 -4.45
C GLU A 109 -6.64 9.49 -4.02
N ALA A 110 -6.22 8.53 -4.84
CA ALA A 110 -5.07 7.69 -4.55
C ALA A 110 -3.77 8.50 -4.40
N ASP A 111 -3.51 9.44 -5.32
CA ASP A 111 -2.35 10.33 -5.27
C ASP A 111 -2.36 11.16 -3.97
N THR A 112 -3.51 11.72 -3.57
CA THR A 112 -3.62 12.46 -2.30
C THR A 112 -3.41 11.57 -1.08
N VAL A 113 -3.89 10.32 -1.11
CA VAL A 113 -3.69 9.36 -0.01
C VAL A 113 -2.22 8.98 0.11
N ILE A 114 -1.52 8.82 -1.02
CA ILE A 114 -0.08 8.55 -1.04
C ILE A 114 0.68 9.72 -0.40
N GLU A 115 0.40 10.96 -0.80
CA GLU A 115 1.04 12.15 -0.21
C GLU A 115 0.79 12.25 1.30
N ILE A 116 -0.43 11.99 1.76
CA ILE A 116 -0.78 11.98 3.19
C ILE A 116 -0.04 10.85 3.92
N CYS A 117 0.05 9.66 3.32
CA CYS A 117 0.75 8.52 3.90
C CYS A 117 2.24 8.80 4.07
N GLU A 118 2.89 9.35 3.03
CA GLU A 118 4.29 9.74 3.06
C GLU A 118 4.55 10.82 4.12
N LYS A 119 3.68 11.83 4.19
CA LYS A 119 3.76 12.88 5.22
C LYS A 119 3.61 12.31 6.64
N LYS A 120 2.62 11.45 6.87
CA LYS A 120 2.41 10.79 8.17
C LYS A 120 3.59 9.91 8.56
N LEU A 121 4.19 9.20 7.60
CA LEU A 121 5.37 8.38 7.84
C LEU A 121 6.59 9.25 8.22
N ALA A 122 6.77 10.39 7.55
CA ALA A 122 7.83 11.35 7.87
C ALA A 122 7.62 11.96 9.26
N GLU A 123 6.40 12.38 9.58
CA GLU A 123 6.02 12.95 10.88
C GLU A 123 6.22 11.94 12.01
N ALA A 124 5.74 10.71 11.87
CA ALA A 124 5.92 9.66 12.86
C ALA A 124 7.40 9.33 13.10
N ARG A 125 8.24 9.35 12.05
CA ARG A 125 9.70 9.17 12.18
C ARG A 125 10.36 10.34 12.94
N LEU A 126 9.92 11.57 12.70
CA LEU A 126 10.42 12.76 13.40
C LEU A 126 9.99 12.74 14.87
N GLU A 127 8.74 12.39 15.15
CA GLU A 127 8.23 12.26 16.51
C GLU A 127 8.97 11.16 17.27
N ALA A 128 9.16 9.98 16.67
CA ALA A 128 9.94 8.90 17.27
C ALA A 128 11.38 9.32 17.59
N LYS A 129 12.05 10.03 16.66
CA LYS A 129 13.40 10.58 16.91
C LYS A 129 13.39 11.57 18.08
N THR A 130 12.38 12.42 18.17
CA THR A 130 12.23 13.41 19.23
C THR A 130 12.03 12.72 20.58
N ILE A 131 11.16 11.72 20.66
CA ILE A 131 10.93 10.91 21.85
C ILE A 131 12.22 10.22 22.30
N ILE A 132 12.96 9.62 21.36
CA ILE A 132 14.25 8.97 21.66
C ILE A 132 15.27 9.99 22.20
N GLN A 133 15.34 11.18 21.62
CA GLN A 133 16.25 12.24 22.10
C GLN A 133 15.87 12.72 23.50
N VAL A 134 14.59 12.97 23.75
CA VAL A 134 14.09 13.38 25.08
C VAL A 134 14.36 12.28 26.11
N ALA A 135 14.01 11.04 25.82
CA ALA A 135 14.25 9.91 26.72
C ALA A 135 15.74 9.72 27.03
N ASN A 136 16.62 9.82 26.02
CA ASN A 136 18.06 9.73 26.24
C ASN A 136 18.58 10.87 27.12
N ASN A 137 18.09 12.09 26.94
CA ASN A 137 18.47 13.23 27.77
C ASN A 137 17.98 13.04 29.21
N GLU A 138 16.74 12.60 29.42
CA GLU A 138 16.23 12.28 30.75
C GLU A 138 17.00 11.16 31.44
N ILE A 139 17.36 10.10 30.71
CA ILE A 139 18.18 9.00 31.24
C ILE A 139 19.56 9.51 31.66
N LYS A 140 20.21 10.34 30.84
CA LYS A 140 21.51 10.96 31.18
C LYS A 140 21.41 11.81 32.44
N LEU A 141 20.41 12.69 32.53
CA LEU A 141 20.18 13.52 33.71
C LEU A 141 19.91 12.68 34.96
N LYS A 142 19.10 11.62 34.87
CA LYS A 142 18.86 10.70 35.99
C LYS A 142 20.13 9.95 36.39
N ALA A 143 20.96 9.54 35.43
CA ALA A 143 22.24 8.86 35.69
C ALA A 143 23.25 9.79 36.38
N GLU A 144 23.34 11.04 35.93
CA GLU A 144 24.18 12.07 36.57
C GLU A 144 23.73 12.33 38.02
N LEU A 145 22.42 12.56 38.24
CA LEU A 145 21.88 12.74 39.59
C LEU A 145 22.08 11.52 40.50
N GLN A 146 22.00 10.30 39.96
CA GLN A 146 22.28 9.09 40.73
C GLN A 146 23.77 8.97 41.05
N ARG A 147 24.66 9.29 40.11
CA ARG A 147 26.10 9.34 40.34
C ARG A 147 26.46 10.33 41.43
N GLU A 148 25.98 11.57 41.34
CA GLU A 148 26.21 12.59 42.37
C GLU A 148 25.73 12.14 43.75
N LYS A 149 24.56 11.49 43.83
CA LYS A 149 24.05 10.93 45.09
C LYS A 149 24.94 9.83 45.66
N ILE A 150 25.42 8.93 44.81
CA ILE A 150 26.31 7.84 45.20
C ILE A 150 27.66 8.40 45.64
N GLU A 151 28.23 9.35 44.89
CA GLU A 151 29.47 10.03 45.24
C GLU A 151 29.35 10.74 46.60
N ALA A 152 28.26 11.48 46.84
CA ALA A 152 28.01 12.13 48.12
C ALA A 152 27.82 11.12 49.29
N ALA A 153 27.23 9.95 49.01
CA ALA A 153 27.09 8.89 50.01
C ALA A 153 28.43 8.22 50.32
N LEU A 154 29.25 7.95 49.31
CA LEU A 154 30.58 7.39 49.45
C LEU A 154 31.52 8.33 50.21
N GLU A 155 31.47 9.64 49.93
CA GLU A 155 32.27 10.64 50.65
C GLU A 155 31.93 10.64 52.16
N LYS A 156 30.64 10.58 52.50
CA LYS A 156 30.21 10.45 53.91
C LYS A 156 30.68 9.15 54.55
N GLU A 157 30.59 8.04 53.84
CA GLU A 157 31.04 6.74 54.35
C GLU A 157 32.57 6.73 54.58
N LEU A 158 33.32 7.37 53.69
CA LEU A 158 34.76 7.56 53.82
C LEU A 158 35.09 8.43 55.05
N GLU A 159 34.42 9.57 55.21
CA GLU A 159 34.61 10.45 56.39
C GLU A 159 34.29 9.72 57.71
N ASP A 160 33.20 8.95 57.75
CA ASP A 160 32.82 8.13 58.91
C ASP A 160 33.85 7.04 59.21
N ALA A 161 34.39 6.38 58.18
CA ALA A 161 35.44 5.38 58.32
C ALA A 161 36.75 6.00 58.83
N GLU A 162 37.17 7.14 58.29
CA GLU A 162 38.33 7.89 58.77
C GLU A 162 38.19 8.29 60.23
N ASN A 163 37.01 8.79 60.62
CA ASN A 163 36.71 9.15 61.99
C ASN A 163 36.74 7.94 62.93
N LYS A 164 36.25 6.77 62.49
CA LYS A 164 36.36 5.52 63.25
C LYS A 164 37.82 5.08 63.41
N ILE A 165 38.61 5.14 62.34
CA ILE A 165 40.04 4.78 62.37
C ILE A 165 40.79 5.70 63.34
N LYS A 166 40.59 7.03 63.27
CA LYS A 166 41.18 8.00 64.21
C LYS A 166 40.82 7.68 65.67
N LYS A 167 39.55 7.34 65.95
CA LYS A 167 39.11 6.94 67.30
C LYS A 167 39.81 5.66 67.78
N ILE A 168 39.92 4.65 66.93
CA ILE A 168 40.61 3.39 67.26
C ILE A 168 42.10 3.64 67.49
N GLN A 169 42.75 4.43 66.63
CA GLN A 169 44.15 4.81 66.76
C GLN A 169 44.40 5.52 68.10
N ASN A 170 43.59 6.53 68.43
CA ASN A 170 43.72 7.26 69.70
C ASN A 170 43.53 6.33 70.90
N LYS A 171 42.53 5.44 70.86
CA LYS A 171 42.29 4.46 71.93
C LYS A 171 43.45 3.46 72.06
N ALA A 172 44.00 2.98 70.95
CA ALA A 172 45.15 2.10 70.95
C ALA A 172 46.39 2.79 71.56
N MET A 173 46.68 4.04 71.17
CA MET A 173 47.78 4.81 71.73
C MET A 173 47.61 5.05 73.24
N GLN A 174 46.39 5.36 73.69
CA GLN A 174 46.10 5.46 75.13
C GLN A 174 46.33 4.15 75.87
N ASN A 175 45.87 3.02 75.30
CA ASN A 175 46.08 1.70 75.91
C ASN A 175 47.57 1.32 75.98
N VAL A 176 48.35 1.62 74.93
CA VAL A 176 49.80 1.38 74.93
C VAL A 176 50.48 2.22 76.00
N ASN A 177 50.12 3.49 76.16
CA ASN A 177 50.66 4.35 77.21
C ASN A 177 50.34 3.81 78.62
N LEU A 178 49.12 3.31 78.85
CA LEU A 178 48.75 2.69 80.12
C LEU A 178 49.55 1.40 80.41
N ILE A 179 49.69 0.53 79.41
CA ILE A 179 50.49 -0.71 79.53
C ILE A 179 51.97 -0.37 79.76
N ALA A 180 52.50 0.66 79.09
CA ALA A 180 53.87 1.12 79.29
C ALA A 180 54.09 1.67 80.70
N GLU A 181 53.15 2.46 81.24
CA GLU A 181 53.17 2.93 82.64
C GLU A 181 53.17 1.75 83.62
N GLU A 182 52.34 0.73 83.39
CA GLU A 182 52.24 -0.46 84.23
C GLU A 182 53.52 -1.31 84.19
N ILE A 183 54.04 -1.62 83.01
CA ILE A 183 55.28 -2.38 82.83
C ILE A 183 56.48 -1.62 83.42
N ALA A 184 56.60 -0.31 83.17
CA ALA A 184 57.67 0.51 83.74
C ALA A 184 57.62 0.51 85.27
N PHE A 185 56.42 0.61 85.86
CA PHE A 185 56.23 0.50 87.30
C PHE A 185 56.67 -0.87 87.84
N GLU A 186 56.29 -1.98 87.19
CA GLU A 186 56.72 -3.32 87.60
C GLU A 186 58.23 -3.52 87.50
N ILE A 187 58.87 -3.04 86.42
CA ILE A 187 60.32 -3.15 86.24
C ILE A 187 61.06 -2.37 87.33
N ILE A 188 60.65 -1.13 87.59
CA ILE A 188 61.27 -0.29 88.63
C ILE A 188 61.10 -0.93 90.01
N LYS A 189 59.89 -1.43 90.33
CA LYS A 189 59.64 -2.12 91.60
C LYS A 189 60.54 -3.35 91.78
N LYS A 190 60.75 -4.15 90.72
CA LYS A 190 61.65 -5.31 90.76
C LYS A 190 63.13 -4.95 90.88
N LEU A 191 63.55 -3.77 90.41
CA LEU A 191 64.97 -3.41 90.32
C LEU A 191 65.50 -2.65 91.55
N ILE A 192 64.66 -1.83 92.20
CA ILE A 192 65.13 -0.85 93.21
C ILE A 192 64.55 -1.14 94.61
N ASP A 193 63.57 -2.04 94.76
CA ASP A 193 62.92 -2.44 96.04
C ASP A 193 62.47 -1.24 96.92
N VAL A 194 62.15 -0.11 96.29
CA VAL A 194 61.67 1.13 96.94
C VAL A 194 60.37 1.56 96.26
N ASP A 195 59.34 1.87 97.05
CA ASP A 195 58.05 2.34 96.57
C ASP A 195 58.15 3.79 96.07
N ILE A 196 58.32 3.96 94.76
CA ILE A 196 58.33 5.28 94.11
C ILE A 196 56.89 5.65 93.74
N SER A 197 56.49 6.90 94.01
CA SER A 197 55.10 7.32 93.76
C SER A 197 54.73 7.22 92.28
N LYS A 198 53.57 6.60 92.00
CA LYS A 198 52.99 6.39 90.66
C LYS A 198 52.90 7.69 89.83
N LYS A 199 52.83 8.85 90.49
CA LYS A 199 52.73 10.18 89.89
C LYS A 199 54.03 10.60 89.18
N SER A 200 55.20 10.22 89.71
CA SER A 200 56.51 10.58 89.13
C SER A 200 56.82 9.79 87.86
N ILE A 201 56.36 8.54 87.79
CA ILE A 201 56.57 7.65 86.64
C ILE A 201 55.64 8.08 85.50
N SER A 202 54.36 8.37 85.79
CA SER A 202 53.42 8.91 84.78
C SER A 202 53.90 10.25 84.20
N SER A 203 54.46 11.15 85.01
CA SER A 203 55.00 12.43 84.49
C SER A 203 56.23 12.24 83.61
N ALA A 204 57.11 11.28 83.93
CA ALA A 204 58.30 11.01 83.12
C ALA A 204 57.94 10.36 81.77
N ILE A 205 56.97 9.45 81.75
CA ILE A 205 56.51 8.80 80.51
C ILE A 205 55.80 9.81 79.60
N LYS A 206 54.97 10.70 80.17
CA LYS A 206 54.32 11.78 79.41
C LYS A 206 55.30 12.81 78.86
N ALA A 207 56.43 13.05 79.54
CA ALA A 207 57.47 13.96 79.05
C ALA A 207 58.23 13.40 77.82
N VAL A 208 58.25 12.08 77.65
CA VAL A 208 58.89 11.41 76.51
C VAL A 208 57.90 11.15 75.36
N SER A 209 56.60 11.04 75.63
CA SER A 209 55.58 10.79 74.60
C SER A 209 55.08 12.05 73.87
N HIS A 210 55.75 13.19 74.05
CA HIS A 210 55.32 14.49 73.55
C HIS A 210 56.10 14.93 72.30
#